data_AF-A0A7L9BIA0-F1
#
_entry.id   AF-A0A7L9BIA0-F1
#
_cell.length_a   1.000
_cell.length_b   1.000
_cell.length_c   1.000
_cell.angle_alpha   90.00
_cell.angle_beta   90.00
_cell.angle_gamma   90.00
#
_symmetry.space_group_name_H-M   'P 1'
#
loop_
_entity.id
_entity.type
_entity.pdbx_description
1 polymer ?
#
loop_
_entity_poly.entity_id
_entity_poly.type
_entity_poly.pdbx_seq_one_letter_code
_entity_poly.pdbx_strand_id
1 'polypeptide(L)'
;MNKTKALKKDLKNKFSGTIQEVVSKEDPSPSKKVKKLIKRTSKKLAAAVASDTKKAMKKAEKAERKAEKAAKPKKEKREKPIELVV
;
A
#
# COMPACT_ATOMS: atom_id res chain seq x y z
N MET A 1 7.13 1.73 11.97
CA MET A 1 6.63 2.99 11.35
C MET A 1 7.60 3.66 10.36
N ASN A 2 8.88 3.27 10.28
CA ASN A 2 9.89 4.01 9.50
C ASN A 2 9.75 3.85 7.97
N LYS A 3 9.34 2.67 7.47
CA LYS A 3 9.20 2.40 6.03
C LYS A 3 8.18 3.33 5.35
N THR A 4 7.05 3.62 6.01
CA THR A 4 6.01 4.52 5.45
C THR A 4 6.45 5.99 5.44
N LYS A 5 7.23 6.43 6.43
CA LYS A 5 7.79 7.80 6.45
C LYS A 5 8.80 8.00 5.33
N ALA A 6 9.70 7.02 5.13
CA ALA A 6 10.66 7.02 4.04
C ALA A 6 9.97 7.03 2.67
N LEU A 7 8.98 6.16 2.46
CA LEU A 7 8.19 6.09 1.22
C LEU A 7 7.47 7.42 0.93
N LYS A 8 6.85 8.05 1.93
CA LYS A 8 6.21 9.37 1.76
C LYS A 8 7.21 10.46 1.37
N LYS A 9 8.42 10.46 1.95
CA LYS A 9 9.47 11.45 1.64
C LYS A 9 9.97 11.26 0.20
N ASP A 10 10.23 10.02 -0.19
CA ASP A 10 10.69 9.69 -1.54
C ASP A 10 9.64 10.07 -2.60
N LEU A 11 8.39 9.63 -2.42
CA LEU A 11 7.29 9.97 -3.31
C LEU A 11 7.07 11.48 -3.41
N LYS A 12 7.12 12.21 -2.29
CA LYS A 12 6.99 13.67 -2.30
C LYS A 12 8.09 14.32 -3.15
N ASN A 13 9.33 13.86 -3.01
CA ASN A 13 10.46 14.41 -3.77
C ASN A 13 10.32 14.11 -5.26
N LYS A 14 9.94 12.88 -5.62
CA LYS A 14 9.66 12.47 -7.00
C LYS A 14 8.54 13.32 -7.62
N PHE A 15 7.37 13.40 -6.97
CA PHE A 15 6.28 14.23 -7.47
C PHE A 15 6.64 15.71 -7.57
N SER A 16 7.37 16.25 -6.60
CA SER A 16 7.80 17.65 -6.67
C SER A 16 8.78 17.90 -7.81
N GLY A 17 9.72 16.98 -8.03
CA GLY A 17 10.69 17.06 -9.11
C GLY A 17 10.01 17.00 -10.49
N THR A 18 9.18 15.98 -10.72
CA THR A 18 8.47 15.81 -12.00
C THR A 18 7.56 16.99 -12.32
N ILE A 19 6.75 17.45 -11.35
CA ILE A 19 5.86 18.59 -11.57
C ILE A 19 6.69 19.85 -11.82
N GLN A 20 7.78 20.06 -11.09
CA GLN A 20 8.65 21.21 -11.32
C GLN A 20 9.32 21.17 -12.69
N GLU A 21 9.75 20.00 -13.16
CA GLU A 21 10.34 19.84 -14.48
C GLU A 21 9.35 20.19 -15.60
N VAL A 22 8.11 19.70 -15.49
CA VAL A 22 7.04 20.02 -16.45
C VAL A 22 6.71 21.52 -16.41
N VAL A 23 6.55 22.08 -15.21
CA VAL A 23 6.26 23.52 -15.06
C VAL A 23 7.40 24.38 -15.60
N SER A 24 8.66 23.97 -15.42
CA SER A 24 9.83 24.71 -15.91
C SER A 24 9.97 24.72 -17.43
N LYS A 25 9.32 23.79 -18.16
CA LYS A 25 9.27 23.81 -19.62
C LYS A 25 8.34 24.91 -20.14
N GLU A 26 7.27 25.19 -19.41
CA GLU A 26 6.27 26.23 -19.74
C GLU A 26 6.63 27.60 -19.15
N ASP A 27 7.05 27.62 -17.89
CA ASP A 27 7.45 28.80 -17.13
C ASP A 27 8.81 28.53 -16.47
N PRO A 28 9.93 28.99 -17.07
CA PRO A 28 11.27 28.71 -16.56
C PRO A 28 11.55 29.36 -15.19
N SER A 29 10.78 30.38 -14.79
CA SER A 29 10.93 31.04 -13.49
C SER A 29 9.61 31.12 -12.73
N PRO A 30 9.10 29.97 -12.24
CA PRO A 30 7.77 29.93 -11.66
C PRO A 30 7.71 30.76 -10.38
N SER A 31 6.60 31.49 -10.24
CA SER A 31 6.36 32.36 -9.10
C SER A 31 6.39 31.61 -7.76
N LYS A 32 6.61 32.36 -6.66
CA LYS A 32 6.56 31.79 -5.29
C LYS A 32 5.25 31.05 -5.00
N LYS A 33 4.12 31.52 -5.57
CA LYS A 33 2.80 30.89 -5.42
C LYS A 33 2.74 29.53 -6.12
N VAL A 34 3.25 29.44 -7.35
CA VAL A 34 3.33 28.19 -8.12
C VAL A 34 4.24 27.19 -7.41
N LYS A 35 5.45 27.59 -7.02
CA LYS A 35 6.38 26.74 -6.25
C LYS A 35 5.74 26.22 -4.95
N LYS A 36 4.95 27.05 -4.25
CA LYS A 36 4.20 26.63 -3.04
C LYS A 36 3.08 25.65 -3.36
N LEU A 37 2.38 25.84 -4.48
CA LEU A 37 1.33 24.93 -4.95
C LEU A 37 1.92 23.55 -5.27
N ILE A 38 3.01 23.49 -6.03
CA ILE A 38 3.72 22.23 -6.35
C ILE A 38 4.05 21.47 -5.06
N LYS A 39 4.72 22.11 -4.10
CA LYS A 39 5.06 21.49 -2.81
C LYS A 39 3.84 20.95 -2.05
N ARG A 40 2.72 21.68 -2.05
CA ARG A 40 1.46 21.26 -1.39
C ARG A 40 0.83 20.06 -2.10
N THR A 41 0.76 20.10 -3.43
CA THR A 41 0.18 19.04 -4.25
C THR A 41 1.01 17.77 -4.14
N SER A 42 2.34 17.83 -4.27
CA SER A 42 3.24 16.68 -4.11
C SER A 42 3.10 16.02 -2.73
N LYS A 43 2.90 16.81 -1.67
CA LYS A 43 2.64 16.28 -0.31
C LYS A 43 1.30 15.54 -0.24
N LYS A 44 0.23 16.08 -0.84
CA LYS A 44 -1.09 15.43 -0.86
C LYS A 44 -1.05 14.12 -1.66
N LEU A 45 -0.42 14.12 -2.84
CA LEU A 45 -0.25 12.92 -3.68
C LEU A 45 0.53 11.83 -2.95
N ALA A 46 1.68 12.16 -2.36
CA ALA A 46 2.47 11.19 -1.58
C ALA A 46 1.70 10.62 -0.38
N ALA A 47 0.85 11.43 0.26
CA ALA A 47 0.00 10.96 1.36
C ALA A 47 -1.10 10.01 0.89
N ALA A 48 -1.77 10.33 -0.23
CA ALA A 48 -2.81 9.50 -0.83
C ALA A 48 -2.25 8.14 -1.26
N VAL A 49 -1.15 8.14 -2.04
CA VAL A 49 -0.49 6.91 -2.48
C VAL A 49 -0.09 6.05 -1.28
N ALA A 50 0.60 6.60 -0.29
CA ALA A 50 1.00 5.84 0.90
C ALA A 50 -0.21 5.28 1.69
N SER A 51 -1.35 5.98 1.67
CA SER A 51 -2.58 5.50 2.33
C SER A 51 -3.21 4.33 1.56
N ASP A 52 -3.21 4.38 0.23
CA ASP A 52 -3.74 3.32 -0.61
C ASP A 52 -2.83 2.11 -0.63
N THR A 53 -1.50 2.29 -0.68
CA THR A 53 -0.54 1.20 -0.52
C THR A 53 -0.76 0.47 0.82
N LYS A 54 -1.03 1.20 1.91
CA LYS A 54 -1.32 0.59 3.21
C LYS A 54 -2.63 -0.20 3.19
N LYS A 55 -3.67 0.28 2.50
CA LYS A 55 -4.93 -0.45 2.33
C LYS A 55 -4.74 -1.71 1.47
N ALA A 56 -3.98 -1.60 0.38
CA ALA A 56 -3.66 -2.72 -0.50
C ALA A 56 -2.87 -3.80 0.25
N MET A 57 -1.84 -3.43 1.01
CA MET A 57 -1.09 -4.36 1.87
C MET A 57 -1.99 -5.08 2.88
N LYS A 58 -2.91 -4.36 3.53
CA LYS A 58 -3.88 -4.97 4.45
C LYS A 58 -4.84 -5.94 3.75
N LYS A 59 -5.22 -5.68 2.49
CA LYS A 59 -6.05 -6.61 1.71
C LYS A 59 -5.26 -7.86 1.35
N ALA A 60 -4.01 -7.71 0.92
CA ALA A 60 -3.12 -8.84 0.62
C ALA A 60 -2.90 -9.73 1.86
N GLU A 61 -2.58 -9.14 3.01
CA GLU A 61 -2.39 -9.88 4.27
C GLU A 61 -3.66 -10.66 4.70
N LYS A 62 -4.85 -10.08 4.48
CA LYS A 62 -6.12 -10.77 4.73
C LYS A 62 -6.37 -11.92 3.76
N ALA A 63 -5.96 -11.79 2.50
CA ALA A 63 -6.10 -12.85 1.50
C ALA A 63 -5.16 -14.02 1.82
N GLU A 64 -3.90 -13.75 2.17
CA GLU A 64 -2.93 -14.75 2.60
C GLU A 64 -3.42 -15.52 3.84
N ARG A 65 -3.92 -14.83 4.87
CA ARG A 65 -4.50 -15.48 6.06
C ARG A 65 -5.72 -16.35 5.76
N LYS A 66 -6.51 -16.01 4.73
CA LYS A 66 -7.66 -16.83 4.32
C LYS A 66 -7.19 -18.09 3.57
N ALA A 67 -6.20 -17.97 2.69
CA ALA A 67 -5.59 -19.10 2.00
C ALA A 67 -4.94 -20.07 2.99
N GLU A 68 -4.21 -19.54 3.99
CA GLU A 68 -3.55 -20.35 5.02
C GLU A 68 -4.56 -21.09 5.93
N LYS A 69 -5.71 -20.45 6.24
CA LYS A 69 -6.80 -21.12 6.98
C LYS A 69 -7.53 -22.18 6.16
N ALA A 70 -7.65 -22.01 4.85
CA ALA A 70 -8.25 -23.00 3.96
C ALA A 70 -7.32 -24.20 3.71
N ALA A 71 -6.00 -24.00 3.79
CA ALA A 71 -5.01 -25.06 3.65
C ALA A 71 -4.84 -25.93 4.91
N LYS A 72 -5.47 -25.58 6.05
CA LYS A 72 -5.47 -26.46 7.23
C LYS A 72 -6.37 -27.67 6.97
N PRO A 73 -5.85 -28.92 7.07
CA PRO A 73 -6.64 -30.11 6.81
C PRO A 73 -7.79 -30.20 7.83
N LYS A 74 -9.02 -30.41 7.33
CA LYS A 74 -10.15 -30.84 8.17
C LYS A 74 -9.71 -32.13 8.87
N LYS A 75 -9.71 -32.13 10.21
CA LYS A 75 -9.48 -33.35 11.01
C LYS A 75 -10.39 -34.45 10.45
N GLU A 76 -9.80 -35.51 9.90
CA GLU A 76 -10.52 -36.73 9.56
C GLU A 76 -11.31 -37.19 10.79
N LYS A 77 -12.60 -37.46 10.59
CA LYS A 77 -13.40 -38.17 11.58
C LYS A 77 -12.73 -39.54 11.76
N ARG A 78 -12.16 -39.79 12.95
CA ARG A 78 -11.85 -41.16 13.38
C ARG A 78 -13.16 -41.92 13.44
N GLU A 79 -13.37 -42.82 12.48
CA GLU A 79 -14.43 -43.81 12.55
C GLU A 79 -14.11 -44.75 13.72
N LYS A 80 -15.08 -44.93 14.62
CA LYS A 80 -14.98 -45.91 15.70
C LYS A 80 -15.29 -47.28 15.09
N PRO A 81 -14.46 -48.32 15.31
CA PRO A 81 -14.79 -49.66 14.89
C PRO A 81 -16.03 -50.14 15.66
N ILE A 82 -16.98 -50.72 14.93
CA ILE A 82 -18.18 -51.34 15.48
C ILE A 82 -17.78 -52.77 15.85
N GLU A 83 -17.78 -53.10 17.14
CA GLU A 83 -17.63 -54.49 17.58
C GLU A 83 -18.95 -55.23 17.32
N LEU A 84 -18.90 -56.20 16.40
CA LEU A 84 -19.93 -57.22 16.23
C LEU A 84 -19.72 -58.29 17.29
N VAL A 85 -20.63 -58.36 18.27
CA VAL A 85 -20.73 -59.47 19.22
C VAL A 85 -21.49 -60.61 18.51
N VAL A 86 -20.84 -61.77 18.38
CA VAL A 86 -21.43 -63.05 17.96
C VAL A 86 -21.75 -63.88 19.19
#